data_AF-A0A330LRH7-F1
#
_entry.id   AF-A0A330LRH7-F1
#
_cell.length_a   1.000
_cell.length_b   1.000
_cell.length_c   1.000
_cell.angle_alpha   90.00
_cell.angle_beta   90.00
_cell.angle_gamma   90.00
#
_symmetry.space_group_name_H-M   'P 1'
#
loop_
_entity.id
_entity.type
_entity.pdbx_description
1 polymer ?
#
loop_
_entity_poly.entity_id
_entity_poly.type
_entity_poly.pdbx_seq_one_letter_code
_entity_poly.pdbx_strand_id
1 'polypeptide(L)' 'MTIIFNGTQIQIKQPVHSISVHKNRVAFTDSQGEKIAQLATVKERRNFIDMLVNS' A
#
# COMPACT_ATOMS: atom_id res chain seq x y z
N MET A 1 -2.57 7.83 7.36
CA MET A 1 -1.61 8.39 6.37
C MET A 1 -2.28 8.49 5.00
N THR A 2 -1.90 9.46 4.18
CA THR A 2 -2.39 9.60 2.80
C THR A 2 -1.19 9.51 1.86
N ILE A 3 -1.23 8.60 0.89
CA ILE A 3 -0.20 8.46 -0.15
C ILE A 3 -0.83 8.85 -1.48
N ILE A 4 -0.11 9.67 -2.25
CA ILE A 4 -0.45 9.94 -3.64
C ILE A 4 0.44 9.04 -4.50
N PHE A 5 -0.17 8.13 -5.23
CA PHE A 5 0.53 7.22 -6.14
C PHE A 5 -0.09 7.31 -7.53
N ASN A 6 0.70 7.65 -8.54
CA ASN A 6 0.23 7.85 -9.93
C ASN A 6 -1.04 8.72 -10.04
N GLY A 7 -1.12 9.80 -9.24
CA GLY A 7 -2.28 10.69 -9.20
C GLY A 7 -3.50 10.14 -8.44
N THR A 8 -3.45 8.89 -7.95
CA THR A 8 -4.48 8.30 -7.09
C THR A 8 -4.13 8.53 -5.62
N GLN A 9 -5.09 9.06 -4.86
CA GLN A 9 -4.95 9.21 -3.42
C GLN A 9 -5.42 7.92 -2.73
N ILE A 10 -4.51 7.29 -1.98
CA ILE A 10 -4.81 6.12 -1.15
C ILE A 10 -4.70 6.54 0.31
N GLN A 11 -5.82 6.48 1.03
CA GLN A 11 -5.84 6.68 2.47
C GLN A 11 -5.54 5.35 3.16
N ILE A 12 -4.59 5.36 4.09
CA ILE A 12 -4.19 4.21 4.92
C ILE A 12 -4.53 4.53 6.36
N LYS A 13 -5.32 3.67 7.01
CA LYS A 13 -5.54 3.72 8.45
C LYS A 13 -4.71 2.65 9.14
N GLN A 14 -4.08 3.01 10.25
CA GLN A 14 -3.38 2.05 11.09
C GLN A 14 -4.34 1.43 12.13
N PRO A 15 -4.09 0.20 12.58
CA PRO A 15 -3.05 -0.70 12.08
C PRO A 15 -3.41 -1.29 10.70
N VAL A 16 -2.41 -1.53 9.86
CA VAL A 16 -2.55 -2.41 8.70
C VAL A 16 -2.55 -3.86 9.20
N HIS A 17 -3.63 -4.60 8.91
CA HIS A 17 -3.85 -5.94 9.45
C HIS A 17 -3.22 -7.03 8.58
N SER A 18 -3.13 -6.81 7.27
CA SER A 18 -2.54 -7.77 6.33
C SER A 18 -1.96 -7.07 5.11
N ILE A 19 -0.94 -7.69 4.54
CA ILE A 19 -0.29 -7.26 3.30
C ILE A 19 -0.05 -8.51 2.45
N SER A 20 -0.50 -8.48 1.19
CA SER A 20 -0.26 -9.51 0.18
C SER A 20 0.43 -8.89 -1.04
N VAL A 21 1.44 -9.56 -1.56
CA VAL A 21 2.28 -9.03 -2.63
C VAL A 21 2.34 -10.00 -3.81
N HIS A 22 2.01 -9.52 -5.00
CA HIS A 22 2.14 -10.27 -6.25
C HIS A 22 2.80 -9.40 -7.32
N LYS A 23 4.07 -9.68 -7.65
CA LYS A 23 4.89 -8.81 -8.53
C LYS A 23 4.84 -7.37 -8.02
N ASN A 24 4.47 -6.39 -8.84
CA ASN A 24 4.36 -4.98 -8.44
C ASN A 24 2.95 -4.62 -7.94
N ARG A 25 2.10 -5.60 -7.63
CA ARG A 25 0.79 -5.39 -7.01
C ARG A 25 0.87 -5.67 -5.52
N VAL A 26 0.32 -4.77 -4.71
CA VAL A 26 0.21 -4.89 -3.26
C VAL A 26 -1.26 -4.75 -2.89
N ALA A 27 -1.82 -5.77 -2.24
CA ALA A 27 -3.10 -5.69 -1.56
C ALA A 27 -2.84 -5.55 -0.06
N PHE A 28 -3.57 -4.69 0.62
CA PHE A 28 -3.47 -4.54 2.07
C PHE A 28 -4.85 -4.27 2.66
N THR A 29 -5.06 -4.70 3.90
CA THR A 29 -6.32 -4.50 4.61
C THR A 29 -6.08 -3.64 5.84
N ASP A 30 -6.86 -2.57 5.95
CA ASP A 30 -6.95 -1.75 7.16
C ASP A 30 -8.39 -1.74 7.70
N SER A 31 -8.65 -0.90 8.71
CA SER A 31 -9.99 -0.71 9.29
C SER A 31 -11.06 -0.21 8.30
N GLN A 32 -10.70 0.14 7.07
CA GLN A 32 -11.63 0.55 6.01
C GLN A 32 -11.78 -0.53 4.92
N GLY A 33 -11.17 -1.71 5.10
CA GLY A 33 -11.26 -2.84 4.18
C GLY A 33 -10.01 -3.04 3.32
N GLU A 34 -10.14 -3.91 2.32
CA GLU A 34 -9.05 -4.21 1.39
C GLU A 34 -8.86 -3.07 0.39
N LYS A 35 -7.59 -2.74 0.15
CA LYS A 35 -7.15 -1.78 -0.87
C LYS A 35 -6.03 -2.38 -1.69
N ILE A 36 -5.94 -1.97 -2.94
CA ILE A 36 -4.96 -2.50 -3.89
C ILE A 36 -4.20 -1.36 -4.54
N ALA A 37 -2.88 -1.48 -4.55
CA ALA A 37 -1.97 -0.60 -5.27
C ALA A 37 -1.22 -1.39 -6.35
N GLN A 38 -1.17 -0.85 -7.56
CA GLN A 38 -0.36 -1.37 -8.66
C GLN A 38 0.80 -0.42 -8.91
N LEU A 39 2.02 -0.85 -8.61
CA LEU A 39 3.24 -0.06 -8.68
C LEU A 39 3.92 -0.27 -10.04
N ALA A 40 4.68 0.71 -10.53
CA ALA A 40 5.38 0.60 -11.80
C ALA A 40 6.66 -0.22 -11.64
N THR A 41 7.39 0.00 -10.54
CA THR A 41 8.68 -0.65 -10.30
C THR A 41 8.75 -1.45 -9.01
N VAL A 42 9.70 -2.38 -8.95
CA VAL A 42 10.02 -3.15 -7.73
C VAL A 42 10.47 -2.22 -6.59
N LYS A 43 11.18 -1.13 -6.92
CA LYS A 43 11.64 -0.13 -5.95
C LYS A 43 10.47 0.60 -5.29
N GLU A 44 9.53 1.09 -6.09
CA GLU A 44 8.30 1.74 -5.59
C GLU A 44 7.49 0.80 -4.70
N ARG A 45 7.35 -0.47 -5.10
CA ARG A 45 6.68 -1.49 -4.30
C ARG A 45 7.31 -1.66 -2.92
N ARG A 46 8.64 -1.73 -2.85
CA ARG A 46 9.36 -1.88 -1.57
C ARG A 46 9.12 -0.65 -0.68
N ASN A 47 9.32 0.55 -1.23
CA ASN A 47 9.06 1.79 -0.50
C ASN A 47 7.61 1.86 0.00
N PHE A 48 6.64 1.44 -0.81
CA PHE A 48 5.23 1.40 -0.43
C PHE A 48 4.97 0.45 0.74
N ILE A 49 5.56 -0.75 0.72
CA ILE A 49 5.45 -1.72 1.83
C ILE A 49 6.11 -1.16 3.09
N ASP A 50 7.30 -0.55 2.98
CA ASP A 50 7.98 0.06 4.12
C ASP A 50 7.12 1.15 4.76
N MET A 51 6.40 1.94 3.95
CA MET A 51 5.43 2.91 4.45
C MET A 51 4.28 2.22 5.17
N LEU A 52 3.69 1.15 4.63
CA LEU A 52 2.58 0.44 5.27
C LEU A 52 2.94 -0.12 6.66
N VAL A 53 4.16 -0.63 6.81
CA VAL A 53 4.63 -1.31 8.03
C VAL A 53 5.14 -0.34 9.10
N ASN A 54 5.73 0.79 8.69
CA ASN A 54 6.37 1.73 9.62
C ASN A 54 5.53 2.97 9.96
N SER A 55 4.27 3.05 9.53
CA SER A 55 3.39 4.21 9.78
C SER A 55 2.39 4.02 10.91
#